data_AF-A0A2E9LIG4-F1
#
_entry.id   AF-A0A2E9LIG4-F1
#
_cell.length_a   1.000
_cell.length_b   1.000
_cell.length_c   1.000
_cell.angle_alpha   90.00
_cell.angle_beta   90.00
_cell.angle_gamma   90.00
#
_symmetry.space_group_name_H-M   'P 1'
#
loop_
_entity.id
_entity.type
_entity.pdbx_description
1 polymer ?
#
loop_
_entity_poly.entity_id
_entity_poly.type
_entity_poly.pdbx_seq_one_letter_code
_entity_poly.pdbx_strand_id
1 'polypeptide(L)' 'MGAIHADPKAAVTMPRYLYRCPNCALQYITRRIIADADNESCVSCGTPMDRIFTPPAISFKGDGWGGTHPN' A
#
# COMPACT_ATOMS: atom_id res chain seq x y z
N MET A 1 -13.67 -7.09 38.57
CA MET A 1 -12.34 -7.19 37.94
C MET A 1 -12.50 -8.07 36.71
N GLY A 2 -12.87 -7.50 35.56
CA GLY A 2 -13.11 -8.26 34.32
C GLY A 2 -12.01 -7.96 33.33
N ALA A 3 -11.22 -8.99 32.99
CA ALA A 3 -10.14 -8.88 32.03
C ALA A 3 -10.68 -8.57 30.63
N ILE A 4 -10.19 -7.48 30.04
CA ILE A 4 -10.29 -7.21 28.61
C ILE A 4 -9.41 -8.21 27.86
N HIS A 5 -9.96 -9.36 27.48
CA HIS A 5 -9.31 -10.21 26.49
C HIS A 5 -9.45 -9.53 25.13
N ALA A 6 -8.43 -8.77 24.73
CA ALA A 6 -8.31 -8.27 23.37
C ALA A 6 -8.03 -9.47 22.45
N ASP A 7 -8.94 -9.69 21.51
CA ASP A 7 -8.84 -10.74 20.51
C ASP A 7 -7.62 -10.48 19.59
N PRO A 8 -6.67 -11.42 19.44
CA PRO A 8 -5.44 -11.21 18.66
C PRO A 8 -5.69 -11.07 17.15
N LYS A 9 -6.93 -11.26 16.69
CA LYS A 9 -7.36 -11.11 15.28
C LYS A 9 -7.85 -9.70 14.91
N ALA A 10 -7.82 -8.74 15.83
CA ALA A 10 -8.29 -7.36 15.56
C ALA A 10 -7.20 -6.39 15.05
N ALA A 11 -5.93 -6.79 15.03
CA ALA A 11 -4.86 -5.99 14.42
C ALA A 11 -4.84 -6.13 12.89
N VAL A 12 -5.96 -5.83 12.23
CA VAL A 12 -5.97 -5.59 10.78
C VAL A 12 -5.12 -4.35 10.56
N THR A 13 -3.83 -4.54 10.27
CA THR A 13 -2.89 -3.44 10.08
C THR A 13 -3.35 -2.68 8.85
N MET A 14 -4.00 -1.53 9.05
CA MET A 14 -4.52 -0.72 7.95
C MET A 14 -3.42 -0.49 6.90
N PRO A 15 -3.71 -0.71 5.60
CA PRO A 15 -2.68 -0.58 4.59
C PRO A 15 -2.18 0.86 4.51
N ARG A 16 -0.90 0.99 4.21
CA ARG A 16 -0.22 2.28 4.05
C ARG A 16 -0.05 2.57 2.57
N TYR A 17 -0.42 3.76 2.14
CA TYR A 17 -0.25 4.22 0.77
C TYR A 17 0.69 5.42 0.73
N LEU A 18 1.51 5.48 -0.31
CA LEU A 18 2.37 6.62 -0.64
C LEU A 18 1.56 7.60 -1.49
N TYR A 19 1.54 8.87 -1.10
CA TYR A 19 0.98 9.95 -1.90
C TYR A 19 2.09 10.86 -2.39
N ARG A 20 1.96 11.38 -3.62
CA ARG A 20 2.88 12.34 -4.22
C ARG A 20 2.10 13.53 -4.76
N CYS A 21 2.54 14.74 -4.42
CA CYS A 21 1.98 15.94 -5.02
C CYS A 21 2.57 16.14 -6.44
N PRO A 22 1.73 16.38 -7.47
CA PRO A 22 2.23 16.63 -8.82
C PRO A 22 2.92 17.99 -8.98
N ASN A 23 2.60 18.96 -8.12
CA ASN A 23 3.11 20.34 -8.23
C ASN A 23 4.45 20.54 -7.47
N CYS A 24 4.47 20.23 -6.17
CA CYS A 24 5.65 20.45 -5.32
C CYS A 24 6.50 19.19 -5.06
N ALA A 25 6.11 18.04 -5.63
CA ALA A 25 6.77 16.74 -5.43
C ALA A 25 6.86 16.24 -3.98
N LEU A 26 6.15 16.86 -3.02
CA LEU A 26 6.06 16.39 -1.64
C LEU A 26 5.47 14.98 -1.60
N GLN A 27 6.04 14.13 -0.74
CA GLN A 27 5.62 12.73 -0.56
C GLN A 27 5.44 12.38 0.90
N TYR A 28 4.40 11.60 1.21
CA TYR A 28 4.21 11.03 2.55
C TYR A 28 3.43 9.71 2.49
N ILE A 29 3.55 8.94 3.56
CA ILE A 29 2.87 7.64 3.70
C ILE A 29 1.75 7.77 4.74
N THR A 30 0.52 7.41 4.36
CA THR A 30 -0.65 7.45 5.25
C THR A 30 -1.35 6.10 5.32
N ARG A 31 -2.02 5.79 6.45
CA ARG A 31 -2.85 4.60 6.63
C ARG A 31 -4.27 4.90 6.17
N ARG A 32 -4.77 4.16 5.18
CA ARG A 32 -6.11 4.36 4.60
C ARG A 32 -6.80 3.03 4.33
N ILE A 33 -8.12 3.03 4.35
CA ILE A 33 -8.88 1.90 3.81
C ILE A 33 -8.94 2.01 2.28
N ILE A 34 -9.13 0.88 1.60
CA ILE A 34 -9.22 0.85 0.13
C ILE A 34 -10.45 1.62 -0.38
N ALA A 35 -11.53 1.65 0.40
CA ALA A 35 -12.79 2.30 0.03
C ALA A 35 -12.76 3.84 0.14
N ASP A 36 -11.71 4.43 0.72
CA ASP A 36 -11.58 5.88 0.82
C ASP A 36 -11.28 6.48 -0.56
N ALA A 37 -11.96 7.59 -0.89
CA ALA A 37 -11.74 8.35 -2.11
C ALA A 37 -10.34 9.01 -2.13
N ASP A 38 -9.75 9.13 -3.33
CA ASP A 38 -8.41 9.68 -3.55
C ASP A 38 -8.36 11.22 -3.54
N ASN A 39 -8.89 11.84 -2.48
CA ASN A 39 -9.03 13.29 -2.38
C ASN A 39 -8.05 13.94 -1.39
N GLU A 40 -6.88 13.33 -1.16
CA GLU A 40 -5.87 13.89 -0.26
C GLU A 40 -5.28 15.17 -0.86
N SER A 41 -5.38 16.29 -0.16
CA SER A 41 -4.81 17.56 -0.58
C SER A 41 -3.39 17.74 -0.02
N CYS A 42 -2.52 18.35 -0.82
CA CYS A 42 -1.16 18.63 -0.40
C CYS A 42 -1.15 19.71 0.69
N VAL A 43 -0.56 19.41 1.85
CA VAL A 43 -0.37 20.36 2.96
C VAL A 43 0.42 21.62 2.55
N SER A 44 1.30 21.52 1.56
CA SER A 44 2.14 22.65 1.13
C SER A 44 1.48 23.56 0.09
N CYS A 45 0.61 23.04 -0.78
CA CYS A 45 0.10 23.80 -1.93
C CYS A 45 -1.40 23.63 -2.22
N GLY A 46 -2.10 22.78 -1.48
CA GLY A 46 -3.54 22.55 -1.61
C GLY A 46 -3.98 21.72 -2.83
N THR A 47 -3.07 21.41 -3.75
CA THR A 47 -3.36 20.58 -4.94
C THR A 47 -3.71 19.14 -4.54
N PRO A 48 -4.69 18.48 -5.19
CA PRO A 48 -4.93 17.06 -4.98
C PRO A 48 -3.67 16.23 -5.28
N MET A 49 -3.45 15.20 -4.47
CA MET A 49 -2.27 14.34 -4.54
C MET A 49 -2.60 13.00 -5.19
N ASP A 50 -1.62 12.46 -5.90
CA ASP A 50 -1.74 11.16 -6.56
C ASP A 50 -1.29 10.04 -5.62
N ARG A 51 -2.09 8.97 -5.54
CA ARG A 51 -1.71 7.73 -4.85
C ARG A 51 -0.71 6.96 -5.73
N ILE A 52 0.49 6.72 -5.22
CA ILE A 52 1.57 6.06 -5.95
C ILE A 52 1.55 4.56 -5.67
N PHE A 53 1.37 3.78 -6.72
CA PHE A 53 1.52 2.32 -6.69
C PHE A 53 2.89 1.94 -7.23
N THR A 54 3.80 1.56 -6.32
CA THR A 54 5.10 1.03 -6.73
C THR A 54 5.01 -0.49 -6.83
N PRO A 55 5.46 -1.09 -7.94
CA PRO A 55 5.53 -2.54 -8.04
C PRO A 55 6.56 -3.05 -7.04
N PRO A 56 6.24 -4.05 -6.21
CA PRO A 56 7.26 -4.70 -5.40
C PRO A 56 8.26 -5.43 -6.32
N ALA A 57 9.51 -5.48 -5.90
CA ALA A 57 10.47 -6.36 -6.53
C ALA A 57 10.03 -7.81 -6.26
N ILE A 58 9.58 -8.51 -7.30
CA ILE A 58 9.22 -9.94 -7.24
C ILE A 58 10.21 -10.75 -8.06
N SER A 59 10.54 -11.93 -7.54
CA SER A 59 11.37 -12.92 -8.24
C SER A 59 10.56 -14.22 -8.33
N PHE A 60 10.33 -14.68 -9.55
CA PHE A 60 9.72 -15.98 -9.79
C PHE A 60 10.81 -17.04 -9.82
N LYS A 61 10.70 -18.06 -8.96
CA LYS A 61 11.60 -19.22 -8.95
C LYS A 61 10.82 -20.45 -9.43
N GLY A 62 11.20 -20.99 -10.59
CA GLY A 62 10.65 -22.22 -11.16
C GLY A 62 10.72 -22.22 -12.69
N ASP A 63 10.83 -23.40 -13.30
CA ASP A 63 10.90 -23.59 -14.75
C ASP A 63 9.54 -23.47 -15.46
N GLY A 64 8.51 -22.99 -14.73
CA GLY A 64 7.12 -22.94 -15.18
C GLY A 64 6.44 -24.31 -15.16
N TRP A 65 5.22 -24.37 -15.69
CA TRP A 65 4.40 -25.58 -15.74
C TRP A 65 4.84 -26.59 -16.82
N GLY A 66 5.68 -26.17 -17.76
CA GLY A 66 6.19 -27.01 -18.86
C GLY A 66 7.48 -27.77 -18.53
N GLY A 67 8.13 -27.44 -17.41
CA GLY A 67 9.47 -27.93 -17.10
C GLY A 67 10.49 -27.62 -18.20
N THR A 68 11.69 -28.15 -18.08
CA THR A 68 12.70 -28.13 -19.14
C THR A 68 12.58 -29.44 -19.92
N HIS A 69 12.12 -29.41 -21.17
CA HIS A 69 12.17 -30.59 -22.04
C HIS A 69 13.63 -30.80 -22.47
N PRO A 70 14.30 -31.91 -22.09
CA PRO A 70 15.59 -32.25 -22.66
C PRO A 70 15.40 -32.83 -24.07
N ASN A 71 16.22 -32.40 -25.03
CA ASN A 71 16.30 -33.00 -26.37
C ASN A 71 16.94 -34.38 -26.33
#